data_AF-A0A9P9CXT3-F1
#
_entry.id   AF-A0A9P9CXT3-F1
#
_cell.length_a   1.000
_cell.length_b   1.000
_cell.length_c   1.000
_cell.angle_alpha   90.00
_cell.angle_beta   90.00
_cell.angle_gamma   90.00
#
_symmetry.space_group_name_H-M   'P 1'
#
loop_
_entity.id
_entity.type
_entity.pdbx_description
1 polymer ?
#
loop_
_entity_poly.entity_id
_entity_poly.type
_entity_poly.pdbx_seq_one_letter_code
_entity_poly.pdbx_strand_id
1 'polypeptide(L)'
;MNHSQQAECRLPTLLPAPPRSRRPPVSLQPKRPRTFVACNECRARKTKCNGERPKCSACISNTSVCQYEETQNHQAKKRAQASDKLLEMMKSLPETDAIEVFRRVRAGVDPRIIINQARDGNLLMQFSLIT
;
A
#
# COMPACT_ATOMS: atom_id res chain seq x y z
N MET A 1 81.00 -12.78 9.17
CA MET A 1 80.01 -11.78 9.64
C MET A 1 78.98 -11.63 8.52
N ASN A 2 77.68 -11.78 8.66
CA ASN A 2 76.83 -12.43 9.65
C ASN A 2 75.48 -12.72 8.95
N HIS A 3 74.97 -13.92 9.18
CA HIS A 3 73.63 -14.50 8.99
C HIS A 3 72.53 -13.79 8.18
N SER A 4 72.06 -14.54 7.16
CA SER A 4 70.69 -14.55 6.61
C SER A 4 69.63 -14.66 7.70
N GLN A 5 68.60 -13.81 7.67
CA GLN A 5 67.37 -13.99 8.45
C GLN A 5 66.15 -13.61 7.59
N GLN A 6 65.34 -14.64 7.32
CA GLN A 6 64.02 -14.57 6.70
C GLN A 6 63.02 -14.08 7.76
N ALA A 7 62.21 -13.07 7.44
CA ALA A 7 61.04 -12.72 8.24
C ALA A 7 59.81 -13.44 7.68
N GLU A 8 59.56 -14.66 8.17
CA GLU A 8 58.33 -15.40 7.87
C GLU A 8 57.13 -14.74 8.57
N CYS A 9 56.14 -14.31 7.78
CA CYS A 9 54.82 -13.94 8.26
C CYS A 9 54.12 -15.18 8.82
N ARG A 10 54.19 -15.38 10.14
CA ARG A 10 53.44 -16.43 10.83
C ARG A 10 51.96 -16.07 10.88
N LEU A 11 51.14 -16.74 10.08
CA LEU A 11 49.68 -16.68 10.20
C LEU A 11 49.25 -17.26 11.57
N PRO A 12 48.30 -16.64 12.28
CA PRO A 12 47.74 -17.22 13.50
C PRO A 12 46.98 -18.52 13.20
N THR A 13 47.24 -19.56 13.99
CA THR A 13 46.46 -20.80 13.96
C THR A 13 45.04 -20.52 14.39
N LEU A 14 44.07 -20.67 13.48
CA LEU A 14 42.65 -20.61 13.80
C LEU A 14 42.28 -21.85 14.62
N LEU A 15 42.02 -21.66 15.91
CA LEU A 15 41.42 -22.70 16.76
C LEU A 15 40.00 -23.03 16.25
N PRO A 16 39.61 -24.32 16.24
CA PRO A 16 38.25 -24.72 15.87
C PRO A 16 37.22 -24.01 16.76
N ALA A 17 36.15 -23.51 16.14
CA ALA A 17 35.06 -22.90 16.88
C ALA A 17 34.48 -23.92 17.89
N PRO A 18 34.19 -23.52 19.14
CA PRO A 18 33.59 -24.41 20.12
C PRO A 18 32.28 -24.99 19.57
N PRO A 19 31.93 -26.24 19.95
CA PRO A 19 30.68 -26.85 19.51
C PRO A 19 29.54 -25.92 19.90
N ARG A 20 28.81 -25.43 18.90
CA ARG A 20 27.61 -24.62 19.13
C ARG A 20 26.66 -25.45 19.98
N SER A 21 26.51 -25.09 21.26
CA SER A 21 25.43 -25.59 22.09
C SER A 21 24.15 -25.39 21.29
N ARG A 22 23.53 -26.51 20.87
CA ARG A 22 22.24 -26.49 20.20
C ARG A 22 21.27 -25.91 21.23
N ARG A 23 20.99 -24.61 21.12
CA ARG A 23 19.83 -24.04 21.79
C ARG A 23 18.64 -24.91 21.39
N PRO A 24 17.86 -25.42 22.35
CA PRO A 24 16.65 -26.16 22.04
C PRO A 24 15.81 -25.33 21.08
N PRO A 25 15.13 -25.94 20.09
CA PRO A 25 14.33 -25.21 19.12
C PRO A 25 13.32 -24.37 19.90
N VAL A 26 13.56 -23.07 19.92
CA VAL A 26 12.64 -22.10 20.51
C VAL A 26 11.33 -22.31 19.76
N SER A 27 10.29 -22.64 20.54
CA SER A 27 8.88 -22.82 20.21
C SER A 27 8.47 -22.43 18.80
N LEU A 28 7.61 -23.25 18.19
CA LEU A 28 6.83 -23.00 16.97
C LEU A 28 5.97 -21.72 17.10
N GLN A 29 6.62 -20.56 17.16
CA GLN A 29 5.96 -19.28 17.04
C GLN A 29 5.53 -19.18 15.58
N PRO A 30 4.23 -18.91 15.31
CA PRO A 30 3.77 -18.64 13.96
C PRO A 30 4.69 -17.58 13.34
N LYS A 31 5.35 -17.93 12.22
CA LYS A 31 6.14 -16.96 11.47
C LYS A 31 5.21 -15.81 11.14
N ARG A 32 5.41 -14.67 11.81
CA ARG A 32 4.60 -13.47 11.61
C ARG A 32 4.53 -13.19 10.12
N PRO A 33 3.34 -12.98 9.54
CA PRO A 33 3.17 -12.83 8.11
C PRO A 33 4.11 -11.73 7.60
N ARG A 34 4.90 -12.05 6.58
CA ARG A 34 5.77 -11.07 5.95
C ARG A 34 4.90 -10.01 5.30
N THR A 35 5.15 -8.75 5.64
CA THR A 35 4.37 -7.62 5.16
C THR A 35 4.99 -7.13 3.86
N PHE A 36 4.26 -7.21 2.76
CA PHE A 36 4.76 -6.74 1.46
C PHE A 36 4.77 -5.21 1.34
N VAL A 37 3.97 -4.51 2.16
CA VAL A 37 3.83 -3.04 2.10
C VAL A 37 3.91 -2.47 3.52
N ALA A 38 4.91 -1.64 3.78
CA ALA A 38 5.00 -0.79 4.97
C ALA A 38 4.09 0.44 4.85
N CYS A 39 3.53 0.92 5.96
CA CYS A 39 2.77 2.19 5.99
C CYS A 39 3.69 3.39 5.72
N ASN A 40 3.10 4.51 5.35
CA ASN A 40 3.79 5.76 5.02
C ASN A 40 4.69 6.21 6.17
N GLU A 41 4.20 6.10 7.39
CA GLU A 41 4.90 6.52 8.59
C GLU A 41 6.13 5.64 8.89
N CYS A 42 6.00 4.32 8.76
CA CYS A 42 7.15 3.41 8.89
C CYS A 42 8.14 3.57 7.73
N ARG A 43 7.68 3.88 6.52
CA ARG A 43 8.54 4.20 5.37
C ARG A 43 9.34 5.48 5.63
N ALA A 44 8.66 6.55 6.06
CA ALA A 44 9.28 7.84 6.37
C ALA A 44 10.33 7.70 7.48
N ARG A 45 10.00 6.96 8.54
CA ARG A 45 10.93 6.69 9.66
C ARG A 45 11.95 5.59 9.40
N LYS A 46 11.90 4.91 8.25
CA LYS A 46 12.74 3.75 7.93
C LYS A 46 12.73 2.67 9.03
N THR A 47 11.57 2.45 9.66
CA THR A 47 11.39 1.45 10.72
C THR A 47 10.65 0.21 10.20
N LYS A 48 10.79 -0.91 10.93
CA LYS A 48 10.09 -2.15 10.59
C LYS A 48 8.58 -1.98 10.79
N CYS A 49 7.83 -1.99 9.69
CA CYS A 49 6.38 -2.10 9.72
C CYS A 49 5.99 -3.57 9.92
N ASN A 50 5.05 -3.83 10.83
CA ASN A 50 4.47 -5.17 11.01
C ASN A 50 3.15 -5.36 10.23
N GLY A 51 2.72 -4.37 9.44
CA GLY A 51 1.66 -4.52 8.43
C GLY A 51 0.26 -4.75 8.99
N GLU A 52 0.07 -4.75 10.30
CA GLU A 52 -1.25 -4.88 10.93
C GLU A 52 -2.17 -3.73 10.48
N ARG A 53 -3.45 -4.06 10.29
CA ARG A 53 -4.51 -3.13 9.90
C ARG A 53 -5.53 -3.05 11.02
N PRO A 54 -6.11 -1.87 11.34
CA PRO A 54 -5.98 -0.60 10.62
C PRO A 54 -4.71 0.20 10.96
N LYS A 55 -4.06 -0.05 12.10
CA LYS A 55 -2.79 0.59 12.49
C LYS A 55 -1.75 -0.47 12.78
N CYS A 56 -0.52 -0.24 12.32
CA CYS A 56 0.62 -1.10 12.63
C CYS A 56 1.08 -0.88 14.09
N SER A 57 1.63 -1.91 14.75
CA SER A 57 2.05 -1.82 16.15
C SER A 57 3.03 -0.66 16.40
N ALA A 58 3.95 -0.40 15.46
CA ALA A 58 4.89 0.72 15.57
C ALA A 58 4.20 2.09 15.50
N CYS A 59 3.09 2.22 14.77
CA CYS A 59 2.32 3.47 14.75
C CYS A 59 1.42 3.59 15.99
N ILE A 60 0.94 2.48 16.54
CA ILE A 60 0.18 2.47 17.79
C ILE A 60 1.08 2.96 18.94
N SER A 61 2.27 2.38 19.08
CA SER A 61 3.21 2.73 20.15
C SER A 61 3.65 4.19 20.09
N ASN A 62 3.77 4.74 18.87
CA ASN A 62 4.20 6.11 18.64
C ASN A 62 3.04 7.10 18.47
N THR A 63 1.79 6.65 18.73
CA THR A 63 0.57 7.46 18.60
C THR A 63 0.48 8.24 17.29
N SER A 64 1.01 7.69 16.20
CA SER A 64 1.09 8.36 14.91
C SER A 64 -0.04 7.94 13.97
N VAL A 65 -0.31 8.77 12.96
CA VAL A 65 -1.27 8.44 11.91
C VAL A 65 -0.70 7.32 11.03
N CYS A 66 -1.26 6.12 11.17
CA CYS A 66 -0.87 4.98 10.34
C CYS A 66 -1.67 5.01 9.04
N GLN A 67 -1.06 5.54 7.98
CA GLN A 67 -1.67 5.54 6.66
C GLN A 67 -0.88 4.66 5.70
N TYR A 68 -1.58 3.78 4.99
CA TYR A 68 -0.99 3.01 3.90
C TYR A 68 -1.32 3.74 2.60
N GLU A 69 -0.30 3.97 1.78
CA GLU A 69 -0.48 4.52 0.43
C GLU A 69 -1.47 3.66 -0.36
N GLU A 70 -2.54 4.27 -0.87
CA GLU A 70 -3.31 3.65 -1.93
C GLU A 70 -2.44 3.65 -3.19
N THR A 71 -1.92 2.48 -3.54
CA THR A 71 -1.11 2.33 -4.75
C THR A 71 -1.89 2.81 -5.96
N GLN A 72 -1.21 3.32 -6.99
CA GLN A 72 -1.84 3.74 -8.25
C GLN A 72 -2.75 2.63 -8.81
N ASN A 73 -2.37 1.36 -8.60
CA ASN A 73 -3.15 0.20 -9.00
C ASN A 73 -4.50 0.11 -8.25
N HIS A 74 -4.54 0.45 -6.96
CA HIS A 74 -5.78 0.51 -6.18
C HIS A 74 -6.71 1.64 -6.67
N GLN A 75 -6.15 2.80 -7.01
CA GLN A 75 -6.91 3.92 -7.57
C GLN A 75 -7.48 3.58 -8.95
N ALA A 76 -6.67 2.97 -9.81
CA ALA A 76 -7.11 2.49 -11.12
C ALA A 76 -8.24 1.45 -10.98
N LYS A 77 -8.11 0.50 -10.04
CA LYS A 77 -9.16 -0.48 -9.74
C LYS A 77 -10.45 0.19 -9.25
N LYS A 78 -10.38 1.18 -8.36
CA LYS A 78 -11.55 1.94 -7.91
C LYS A 78 -12.22 2.70 -9.06
N ARG A 79 -11.43 3.29 -9.96
CA ARG A 79 -11.97 4.00 -11.13
C ARG A 79 -12.66 3.05 -12.09
N ALA A 80 -12.06 1.88 -12.37
CA ALA A 80 -12.68 0.84 -13.18
C ALA A 80 -14.02 0.37 -12.57
N GLN A 81 -14.03 0.08 -11.26
CA GLN A 81 -15.26 -0.28 -10.55
C GLN A 81 -16.32 0.82 -10.59
N ALA A 82 -15.92 2.09 -10.50
CA ALA A 82 -16.84 3.21 -10.63
C ALA A 82 -17.41 3.31 -12.06
N SER A 83 -16.60 3.09 -13.09
CA SER A 83 -17.08 3.03 -14.47
C SER A 83 -18.07 1.89 -14.68
N ASP A 84 -17.78 0.68 -14.19
CA ASP A 84 -18.67 -0.47 -14.29
C ASP A 84 -20.03 -0.19 -13.63
N LYS A 85 -19.99 0.40 -12.44
CA LYS A 85 -21.19 0.77 -11.70
C LYS A 85 -21.99 1.88 -12.36
N LEU A 86 -21.32 2.85 -12.99
CA LEU A 86 -21.96 3.90 -13.76
C LEU A 86 -22.73 3.30 -14.94
N LEU A 87 -22.11 2.35 -15.66
CA LEU A 87 -22.75 1.65 -16.77
C LEU A 87 -23.96 0.83 -16.31
N GLU A 88 -23.86 0.13 -15.18
CA GLU A 88 -24.97 -0.60 -14.59
C GLU A 88 -26.14 0.33 -14.25
N MET A 89 -25.84 1.50 -13.67
CA MET A 89 -26.84 2.51 -13.35
C MET A 89 -27.50 3.10 -14.61
N MET A 90 -26.72 3.41 -15.66
CA MET A 90 -27.28 3.89 -16.93
C MET A 90 -28.25 2.89 -17.58
N LYS A 91 -28.06 1.59 -17.37
CA LYS A 91 -28.95 0.53 -17.90
C LYS A 91 -30.29 0.44 -17.16
N SER A 92 -30.34 0.80 -15.89
CA SER A 92 -31.53 0.67 -15.04
C SER A 92 -32.30 1.97 -14.88
N LEU A 93 -31.68 3.11 -15.18
CA LEU A 93 -32.31 4.42 -15.13
C LEU A 93 -33.28 4.63 -16.33
N PRO A 94 -34.31 5.47 -16.15
CA PRO A 94 -35.10 5.99 -17.27
C PRO A 94 -34.22 6.66 -18.32
N GLU A 95 -34.67 6.65 -19.58
CA GLU A 95 -33.89 7.15 -20.72
C GLU A 95 -33.49 8.63 -20.54
N THR A 96 -34.39 9.47 -20.00
CA THR A 96 -34.11 10.87 -19.70
C THR A 96 -32.94 11.04 -18.72
N ASP A 97 -32.90 10.22 -17.67
CA ASP A 97 -31.86 10.26 -16.66
C ASP A 97 -30.54 9.68 -17.19
N ALA A 98 -30.61 8.64 -18.01
CA ALA A 98 -29.44 8.07 -18.69
C ALA A 98 -28.78 9.07 -19.65
N ILE A 99 -29.57 9.88 -20.36
CA ILE A 99 -29.06 10.96 -21.22
C ILE A 99 -28.34 12.03 -20.40
N GLU A 100 -28.86 12.40 -19.24
CA GLU A 100 -28.21 13.39 -18.37
C GLU A 100 -26.89 12.85 -17.81
N VAL A 101 -26.88 11.59 -17.37
CA VAL A 101 -25.64 10.90 -16.99
C VAL A 101 -24.62 10.92 -18.13
N PHE A 102 -25.04 10.61 -19.36
CA PHE A 102 -24.17 10.63 -20.54
C PHE A 102 -23.60 12.03 -20.83
N ARG A 103 -24.40 13.09 -20.69
CA ARG A 103 -23.93 14.48 -20.84
C ARG A 103 -22.82 14.81 -19.83
N ARG A 104 -22.99 14.40 -18.57
CA ARG A 104 -21.96 14.58 -17.53
C ARG A 104 -20.68 13.82 -17.83
N VAL A 105 -20.78 12.59 -18.35
CA VAL A 105 -19.62 11.82 -18.81
C VAL A 105 -18.89 12.56 -19.94
N ARG A 106 -19.61 13.09 -20.92
CA ARG A 106 -19.02 13.88 -22.02
C ARG A 106 -18.36 15.17 -21.55
N ALA A 107 -18.88 15.80 -20.50
CA ALA A 107 -18.26 16.95 -19.85
C ALA A 107 -17.00 16.59 -19.01
N GLY A 108 -16.63 15.31 -18.94
CA GLY A 108 -15.41 14.85 -18.25
C GLY A 108 -15.57 14.70 -16.75
N VAL A 109 -16.79 14.71 -16.22
CA VAL A 109 -17.05 14.53 -14.78
C VAL A 109 -16.67 13.11 -14.36
N ASP A 110 -15.96 12.97 -13.23
CA ASP A 110 -15.54 11.66 -12.72
C ASP A 110 -16.77 10.77 -12.40
N PRO A 111 -16.78 9.49 -12.85
CA PRO A 111 -17.90 8.57 -12.62
C PRO A 111 -18.35 8.46 -11.16
N ARG A 112 -17.43 8.59 -10.19
CA ARG A 112 -17.76 8.52 -8.76
C ARG A 112 -18.64 9.68 -8.33
N ILE A 113 -18.41 10.87 -8.88
CA ILE A 113 -19.21 12.07 -8.59
C ILE A 113 -20.62 11.91 -9.15
N ILE A 114 -20.73 11.43 -10.40
CA ILE A 114 -22.02 11.21 -11.05
C ILE A 114 -22.86 10.18 -10.27
N ILE A 115 -22.24 9.07 -9.84
CA ILE A 115 -22.93 8.03 -9.06
C ILE A 115 -23.44 8.57 -7.72
N ASN A 116 -22.64 9.37 -7.02
CA ASN A 116 -23.07 9.93 -5.73
C ASN A 116 -24.24 10.91 -5.91
N GLN A 117 -24.14 11.82 -6.89
CA GLN A 117 -25.20 12.78 -7.19
C GLN A 117 -26.51 12.11 -7.63
N ALA A 118 -26.42 11.02 -8.38
CA ALA A 118 -27.59 10.23 -8.79
C ALA A 118 -28.27 9.56 -7.60
N ARG A 119 -27.50 9.04 -6.64
CA ARG A 119 -28.02 8.46 -5.39
C ARG A 119 -28.71 9.51 -4.50
N ASP A 120 -28.15 10.71 -4.48
CA ASP A 120 -28.66 11.82 -3.69
C ASP A 120 -29.83 12.55 -4.39
N GLY A 121 -30.29 12.08 -5.56
CA GLY A 121 -31.44 12.62 -6.29
C GLY A 121 -31.20 13.99 -6.96
N ASN A 122 -29.94 14.40 -7.14
CA ASN A 122 -29.56 15.74 -7.61
C ASN A 122 -29.06 15.78 -9.07
N LEU A 123 -29.72 15.04 -9.95
CA LEU A 123 -29.36 14.98 -11.37
C LEU A 123 -29.64 16.28 -12.16
N LEU A 124 -30.20 17.34 -11.54
CA LEU A 124 -30.76 18.49 -12.29
C LEU A 124 -29.99 19.83 -12.28
N MET A 125 -28.90 20.04 -11.55
CA MET A 125 -28.52 21.44 -11.21
C MET A 125 -27.08 21.92 -11.51
N GLN A 126 -26.36 21.47 -12.56
CA GLN A 126 -25.02 22.03 -12.84
C GLN A 126 -24.60 22.18 -14.33
N PHE A 127 -25.49 22.61 -15.22
CA PHE A 127 -25.07 23.20 -16.51
C PHE A 127 -25.60 24.62 -16.67
N SER A 128 -25.18 25.49 -15.75
CA SER A 128 -25.12 26.91 -16.03
C SER A 128 -23.65 27.32 -15.91
N LEU A 129 -23.18 28.01 -16.94
CA LEU A 129 -21.89 28.71 -17.03
C LEU A 129 -20.72 27.88 -17.55
N ILE A 130 -20.55 27.84 -18.89
CA ILE A 130 -19.39 28.45 -19.54
C ILE A 130 -19.89 29.12 -20.83
N THR A 131 -19.87 30.46 -20.81
CA THR A 131 -19.99 31.36 -21.97
C THR A 131 -18.68 31.39 -22.75
#